data_AF-A0A6N6S268-F1
#
_entry.id   AF-A0A6N6S268-F1
#
_cell.length_a   1.000
_cell.length_b   1.000
_cell.length_c   1.000
_cell.angle_alpha   90.00
_cell.angle_beta   90.00
_cell.angle_gamma   90.00
#
_symmetry.space_group_name_H-M   'P 1'
#
loop_
_entity.id
_entity.type
_entity.pdbx_description
1 polymer ?
#
loop_
_entity_poly.entity_id
_entity_poly.type
_entity_poly.pdbx_seq_one_letter_code
_entity_poly.pdbx_strand_id
1 'polypeptide(L)'
;MSFTDEDSPENTGDNVNKETDQGKKAGYVPEKKKKKKIVIIPIILLFITILIIFLLRRDALPILEISPAGLNFGNKVTEMEFTIKNMAKAEGFFRPGVKHLEFEIDNRGIPSWLTAKPTEGAVLEESAKISIKVNRDILPYGSSLAELKILTNAESGVVRILVQKDEEKLTLISPSTGTSVFVGDKKAIEWTATAGVSERVNIFLYSNGVNIGTIAENYVFKEEEAAQGSFSWKVDDFIREGNDYAIRIEDANNPKLYDVISPIKIIQPLRGIKVLNQTTDHQFPSTVQFIFSLRDQNNHAILFDSEQVDWKNIKIWENKNEIDYLESHALLYTQDDFQLQAMIVLDFSASMYEMNEDVDTMALSAKDLIDGLNETHEVGVVEFHRPDEPPALLQAFTTYKNAAKEAIDHFSYGKIYRDFSSCWDA
;
A
#
# COMPACT_ATOMS: atom_id res chain seq x y z
N MET A 1 35.35 -39.52 -57.55
CA MET A 1 36.72 -39.76 -58.04
C MET A 1 37.49 -40.40 -56.88
N SER A 2 37.79 -41.71 -56.90
CA SER A 2 38.79 -42.40 -57.76
C SER A 2 40.19 -42.30 -57.15
N PHE A 3 41.02 -43.34 -56.97
CA PHE A 3 40.99 -44.80 -57.21
C PHE A 3 42.31 -45.37 -56.60
N THR A 4 42.28 -46.62 -56.10
CA THR A 4 43.26 -47.76 -56.22
C THR A 4 44.78 -47.61 -56.01
N ASP A 5 45.40 -48.46 -55.18
CA ASP A 5 46.05 -49.80 -55.41
C ASP A 5 47.54 -49.63 -55.79
N GLU A 6 48.51 -50.52 -55.56
CA GLU A 6 48.65 -51.98 -55.41
C GLU A 6 49.99 -52.18 -54.63
N ASP A 7 50.33 -53.29 -53.96
CA ASP A 7 50.85 -54.51 -54.60
C ASP A 7 51.07 -55.67 -53.57
N SER A 8 51.14 -56.89 -54.10
CA SER A 8 51.00 -58.26 -53.52
C SER A 8 52.38 -58.93 -53.16
N PRO A 9 52.59 -60.29 -52.96
CA PRO A 9 51.74 -61.50 -53.21
C PRO A 9 51.79 -62.72 -52.20
N GLU A 10 50.83 -63.66 -52.37
CA GLU A 10 50.79 -65.18 -52.39
C GLU A 10 51.68 -66.11 -51.50
N ASN A 11 51.40 -67.40 -51.14
CA ASN A 11 50.26 -68.38 -51.15
C ASN A 11 50.71 -69.77 -50.55
N THR A 12 49.77 -70.64 -50.10
CA THR A 12 49.77 -72.15 -49.88
C THR A 12 50.75 -72.83 -48.88
N GLY A 13 50.54 -74.00 -48.21
CA GLY A 13 49.50 -75.07 -48.11
C GLY A 13 50.07 -76.37 -47.43
N ASP A 14 49.18 -77.25 -46.89
CA ASP A 14 49.30 -78.70 -46.55
C ASP A 14 50.27 -79.26 -45.44
N ASN A 15 50.17 -80.48 -44.85
CA ASN A 15 49.14 -81.43 -44.36
C ASN A 15 49.85 -82.72 -43.79
N VAL A 16 49.17 -83.55 -42.96
CA VAL A 16 49.37 -85.01 -42.68
C VAL A 16 50.33 -85.56 -41.55
N ASN A 17 49.68 -86.15 -40.51
CA ASN A 17 49.76 -87.46 -39.77
C ASN A 17 51.04 -88.25 -39.33
N LYS A 18 50.77 -89.07 -38.27
CA LYS A 18 51.35 -90.36 -37.78
C LYS A 18 52.44 -90.25 -36.68
N GLU A 19 52.56 -91.11 -35.64
CA GLU A 19 51.97 -92.42 -35.29
C GLU A 19 52.23 -92.78 -33.79
N THR A 20 51.30 -93.56 -33.20
CA THR A 20 51.41 -94.68 -32.21
C THR A 20 52.35 -94.67 -30.99
N ASP A 21 51.84 -95.12 -29.82
CA ASP A 21 52.06 -96.53 -29.36
C ASP A 21 51.09 -97.05 -28.25
N GLN A 22 50.99 -98.38 -28.23
CA GLN A 22 50.19 -99.40 -27.51
C GLN A 22 49.98 -99.24 -25.98
N GLY A 23 49.02 -99.85 -25.25
CA GLY A 23 48.11 -100.96 -25.49
C GLY A 23 48.31 -102.12 -24.48
N LYS A 24 47.40 -102.36 -23.51
CA LYS A 24 46.83 -103.70 -23.13
C LYS A 24 45.98 -103.71 -21.84
N LYS A 25 44.93 -104.54 -21.93
CA LYS A 25 43.82 -104.85 -21.00
C LYS A 25 44.21 -105.91 -19.95
N ALA A 26 43.48 -105.96 -18.81
CA ALA A 26 42.65 -107.11 -18.39
C ALA A 26 42.10 -106.95 -16.96
N GLY A 27 40.86 -107.43 -16.71
CA GLY A 27 40.37 -107.76 -15.37
C GLY A 27 38.89 -107.46 -15.12
N TYR A 28 38.00 -108.42 -15.40
CA TYR A 28 36.58 -108.42 -14.98
C TYR A 28 36.45 -109.19 -13.66
N VAL A 29 35.82 -108.57 -12.65
CA VAL A 29 35.39 -109.20 -11.39
C VAL A 29 33.95 -108.75 -11.13
N PRO A 30 32.96 -109.65 -10.97
CA PRO A 30 31.60 -109.26 -10.65
C PRO A 30 31.37 -109.36 -9.14
N GLU A 31 31.02 -108.26 -8.45
CA GLU A 31 30.07 -108.35 -7.33
C GLU A 31 29.61 -106.99 -6.75
N LYS A 32 28.34 -107.03 -6.30
CA LYS A 32 27.62 -106.14 -5.38
C LYS A 32 27.11 -104.80 -5.94
N LYS A 33 25.83 -104.84 -6.36
CA LYS A 33 24.91 -103.70 -6.39
C LYS A 33 24.93 -102.98 -5.02
N LYS A 34 25.77 -101.96 -4.86
CA LYS A 34 25.53 -100.92 -3.87
C LYS A 34 24.30 -100.16 -4.34
N LYS A 35 23.17 -100.30 -3.64
CA LYS A 35 22.07 -99.34 -3.72
C LYS A 35 22.70 -97.96 -3.58
N LYS A 36 22.80 -97.17 -4.66
CA LYS A 36 22.96 -95.73 -4.54
C LYS A 36 21.76 -95.31 -3.70
N LYS A 37 21.96 -94.95 -2.43
CA LYS A 37 20.93 -94.21 -1.69
C LYS A 37 20.79 -92.92 -2.47
N ILE A 38 19.78 -92.92 -3.32
CA ILE A 38 19.36 -91.81 -4.12
C ILE A 38 19.13 -90.66 -3.15
N VAL A 39 19.95 -89.61 -3.23
CA VAL A 39 19.86 -88.37 -2.42
C VAL A 39 18.62 -87.54 -2.87
N ILE A 40 17.54 -88.17 -3.34
CA ILE A 40 16.34 -87.45 -3.81
C ILE A 40 15.48 -87.01 -2.63
N ILE A 41 15.39 -87.80 -1.55
CA ILE A 41 14.58 -87.44 -0.37
C ILE A 41 15.10 -86.16 0.34
N PRO A 42 16.40 -86.00 0.66
CA PRO A 42 16.89 -84.77 1.28
C PRO A 42 16.87 -83.57 0.32
N ILE A 43 17.00 -83.78 -0.99
CA ILE A 43 16.88 -82.70 -2.00
C ILE A 43 15.43 -82.23 -2.12
N ILE A 44 14.46 -83.15 -2.15
CA ILE A 44 13.03 -82.78 -2.15
C ILE A 44 12.64 -82.08 -0.85
N LEU A 45 13.12 -82.55 0.31
CA LEU A 45 12.93 -81.87 1.59
C LEU A 45 13.56 -80.47 1.59
N LEU A 46 14.74 -80.29 0.99
CA LEU A 46 15.38 -78.99 0.82
C LEU A 46 14.59 -78.06 -0.11
N PHE A 47 14.05 -78.58 -1.21
CA PHE A 47 13.19 -77.78 -2.11
C PHE A 47 11.87 -77.42 -1.45
N ILE A 48 11.26 -78.33 -0.68
CA ILE A 48 10.04 -78.04 0.08
C ILE A 48 10.33 -77.02 1.18
N THR A 49 11.47 -77.09 1.89
CA THR A 49 11.82 -76.06 2.88
C THR A 49 12.14 -74.72 2.23
N ILE A 50 12.87 -74.67 1.11
CA ILE A 50 13.09 -73.43 0.35
C ILE A 50 11.77 -72.85 -0.16
N LEU A 51 10.88 -73.68 -0.69
CA LEU A 51 9.57 -73.26 -1.18
C LEU A 51 8.69 -72.77 -0.02
N ILE A 52 8.69 -73.45 1.13
CA ILE A 52 7.99 -73.00 2.34
C ILE A 52 8.60 -71.69 2.85
N ILE A 53 9.92 -71.52 2.85
CA ILE A 53 10.60 -70.27 3.21
C ILE A 53 10.19 -69.15 2.25
N PHE A 54 10.09 -69.43 0.94
CA PHE A 54 9.66 -68.47 -0.07
C PHE A 54 8.17 -68.11 0.06
N LEU A 55 7.32 -69.09 0.37
CA LEU A 55 5.88 -68.93 0.61
C LEU A 55 5.57 -68.24 1.94
N LEU A 56 6.46 -68.33 2.93
CA LEU A 56 6.33 -67.69 4.25
C LEU A 56 7.06 -66.34 4.34
N ARG A 57 7.84 -65.94 3.32
CA ARG A 57 8.53 -64.63 3.28
C ARG A 57 7.48 -63.53 3.13
N ARG A 58 7.35 -62.69 4.16
CA ARG A 58 6.53 -61.48 4.14
C ARG A 58 7.41 -60.29 4.43
N ASP A 59 7.40 -59.29 3.55
CA ASP A 59 8.14 -58.05 3.76
C ASP A 59 7.63 -57.34 5.02
N ALA A 60 8.54 -56.63 5.69
CA ALA A 60 8.17 -55.81 6.84
C ALA A 60 7.20 -54.71 6.40
N LEU A 61 6.17 -54.47 7.21
CA LEU A 61 5.24 -53.36 6.99
C LEU A 61 5.99 -52.02 7.16
N PRO A 62 5.66 -51.00 6.36
CA PRO A 62 6.31 -49.70 6.47
C PRO A 62 5.95 -49.01 7.80
N ILE A 63 6.87 -48.19 8.32
CA ILE A 63 6.67 -47.37 9.53
C ILE A 63 6.85 -45.90 9.13
N LEU A 64 5.82 -45.08 9.33
CA LEU A 64 5.82 -43.67 8.97
C LEU A 64 6.60 -42.84 10.01
N GLU A 65 7.52 -42.01 9.54
CA GLU A 65 8.08 -40.89 10.31
C GLU A 65 7.91 -39.60 9.50
N ILE A 66 7.35 -38.58 10.16
CA ILE A 66 7.19 -37.23 9.61
C ILE A 66 8.04 -36.27 10.43
N SER A 67 8.91 -35.51 9.78
CA SER A 67 9.76 -34.53 10.46
C SER A 67 10.00 -33.26 9.64
N PRO A 68 9.65 -32.07 10.17
CA PRO A 68 8.90 -31.83 11.41
C PRO A 68 7.40 -32.13 11.25
N ALA A 69 6.71 -32.43 12.35
CA ALA A 69 5.24 -32.63 12.39
C ALA A 69 4.42 -31.32 12.37
N GLY A 70 5.10 -30.18 12.34
CA GLY A 70 4.47 -28.86 12.22
C GLY A 70 5.40 -27.84 11.58
N LEU A 71 4.81 -26.94 10.79
CA LEU A 71 5.49 -25.87 10.07
C LEU A 71 4.89 -24.53 10.51
N ASN A 72 5.73 -23.60 10.97
CA ASN A 72 5.31 -22.25 11.32
C ASN A 72 5.95 -21.25 10.35
N PHE A 73 5.12 -20.70 9.48
CA PHE A 73 5.53 -19.74 8.46
C PHE A 73 5.61 -18.29 8.98
N GLY A 74 5.07 -18.02 10.18
CA GLY A 74 4.96 -16.67 10.72
C GLY A 74 4.34 -15.67 9.71
N ASN A 75 4.82 -14.44 9.71
CA ASN A 75 4.30 -13.34 8.86
C ASN A 75 4.98 -13.19 7.49
N LYS A 76 6.14 -13.83 7.29
CA LYS A 76 7.00 -13.55 6.11
C LYS A 76 7.34 -14.77 5.26
N VAL A 77 7.51 -15.96 5.87
CA VAL A 77 8.01 -17.14 5.13
C VAL A 77 6.94 -17.64 4.15
N THR A 78 7.32 -17.93 2.91
CA THR A 78 6.40 -18.41 1.86
C THR A 78 6.61 -19.86 1.47
N GLU A 79 7.74 -20.46 1.85
CA GLU A 79 8.08 -21.85 1.53
C GLU A 79 8.79 -22.52 2.72
N MET A 80 8.33 -23.71 3.11
CA MET A 80 8.97 -24.58 4.08
C MET A 80 8.86 -26.03 3.63
N GLU A 81 9.68 -26.91 4.19
CA GLU A 81 9.64 -28.33 3.87
C GLU A 81 9.49 -29.22 5.11
N PHE A 82 8.88 -30.39 4.93
CA PHE A 82 8.98 -31.51 5.85
C PHE A 82 9.37 -32.78 5.11
N THR A 83 9.78 -33.79 5.86
CA THR A 83 10.23 -35.07 5.32
C THR A 83 9.28 -36.20 5.73
N ILE A 84 9.08 -37.14 4.81
CA ILE A 84 8.42 -38.42 5.04
C ILE A 84 9.48 -39.51 4.92
N LYS A 85 9.61 -40.34 5.94
CA LYS A 85 10.62 -41.41 6.00
C LYS A 85 9.97 -42.73 6.39
N ASN A 86 10.46 -43.81 5.78
CA ASN A 86 10.13 -45.17 6.17
C ASN A 86 11.17 -45.66 7.19
N MET A 87 10.73 -45.91 8.43
CA MET A 87 11.60 -46.34 9.54
C MET A 87 11.63 -47.86 9.73
N ALA A 88 10.90 -48.61 8.91
CA ALA A 88 10.87 -50.06 8.97
C ALA A 88 12.26 -50.66 8.66
N LYS A 89 12.62 -51.71 9.40
CA LYS A 89 13.87 -52.45 9.20
C LYS A 89 13.55 -53.90 8.86
N ALA A 90 14.36 -54.48 7.96
CA ALA A 90 14.34 -55.90 7.70
C ALA A 90 14.94 -56.66 8.90
N GLU A 91 14.10 -57.32 9.69
CA GLU A 91 14.53 -58.14 10.82
C GLU A 91 14.28 -59.64 10.59
N GLY A 92 15.12 -60.48 11.21
CA GLY A 92 14.98 -61.94 11.20
C GLY A 92 15.98 -62.71 10.33
N PHE A 93 16.07 -64.01 10.59
CA PHE A 93 17.04 -64.94 9.99
C PHE A 93 16.91 -65.08 8.46
N PHE A 94 15.74 -64.75 7.90
CA PHE A 94 15.44 -64.85 6.46
C PHE A 94 15.32 -63.50 5.73
N ARG A 95 15.73 -62.39 6.38
CA ARG A 95 15.71 -60.99 5.88
C ARG A 95 14.71 -60.73 4.73
N PRO A 96 13.40 -60.63 5.02
CA PRO A 96 12.44 -60.07 4.08
C PRO A 96 12.85 -58.64 3.69
N GLY A 97 12.40 -58.15 2.54
CA GLY A 97 12.56 -56.74 2.22
C GLY A 97 11.68 -55.88 3.15
N VAL A 98 11.80 -54.57 2.99
CA VAL A 98 10.85 -53.62 3.57
C VAL A 98 9.90 -53.21 2.45
N LYS A 99 8.59 -53.22 2.69
CA LYS A 99 7.63 -52.70 1.72
C LYS A 99 7.80 -51.18 1.59
N HIS A 100 7.65 -50.64 0.37
CA HIS A 100 7.59 -49.20 0.17
C HIS A 100 6.45 -48.58 1.00
N LEU A 101 6.76 -47.46 1.66
CA LEU A 101 5.77 -46.57 2.25
C LEU A 101 5.20 -45.70 1.12
N GLU A 102 3.99 -46.00 0.69
CA GLU A 102 3.27 -45.19 -0.30
C GLU A 102 2.51 -44.10 0.45
N PHE A 103 2.59 -42.86 -0.03
CA PHE A 103 1.89 -41.72 0.56
C PHE A 103 1.11 -40.93 -0.49
N GLU A 104 -0.01 -40.34 -0.05
CA GLU A 104 -0.84 -39.40 -0.78
C GLU A 104 -1.23 -38.25 0.17
N ILE A 105 -1.15 -37.01 -0.29
CA ILE A 105 -1.57 -35.82 0.44
C ILE A 105 -3.06 -35.58 0.13
N ASP A 106 -3.90 -35.56 1.17
CA ASP A 106 -5.33 -35.32 1.01
C ASP A 106 -5.62 -33.85 0.65
N ASN A 107 -5.83 -33.60 -0.63
CA ASN A 107 -6.09 -32.26 -1.16
C ASN A 107 -7.51 -31.73 -0.89
N ARG A 108 -8.44 -32.55 -0.39
CA ARG A 108 -9.86 -32.16 -0.23
C ARG A 108 -10.10 -31.15 0.89
N GLY A 109 -9.16 -31.01 1.82
CA GLY A 109 -9.24 -30.11 2.97
C GLY A 109 -8.19 -29.01 3.01
N ILE A 110 -7.40 -28.85 1.95
CA ILE A 110 -6.31 -27.86 1.89
C ILE A 110 -6.90 -26.49 1.52
N PRO A 111 -6.65 -25.43 2.32
CA PRO A 111 -7.07 -24.07 1.96
C PRO A 111 -6.40 -23.59 0.66
N SER A 112 -7.09 -22.75 -0.11
CA SER A 112 -6.60 -22.25 -1.41
C SER A 112 -5.29 -21.46 -1.32
N TRP A 113 -4.97 -20.88 -0.16
CA TRP A 113 -3.71 -20.19 0.11
C TRP A 113 -2.52 -21.14 0.32
N LEU A 114 -2.72 -22.45 0.31
CA LEU A 114 -1.69 -23.45 0.61
C LEU A 114 -1.51 -24.43 -0.56
N THR A 115 -0.26 -24.81 -0.85
CA THR A 115 0.06 -25.81 -1.87
C THR A 115 1.14 -26.76 -1.36
N ALA A 116 0.99 -28.07 -1.59
CA ALA A 116 1.96 -29.10 -1.23
C ALA A 116 2.47 -29.84 -2.47
N LYS A 117 3.79 -30.08 -2.56
CA LYS A 117 4.41 -30.85 -3.66
C LYS A 117 5.60 -31.70 -3.17
N PRO A 118 5.77 -32.94 -3.66
CA PRO A 118 4.79 -33.71 -4.44
C PRO A 118 3.57 -34.11 -3.60
N THR A 119 2.43 -34.40 -4.25
CA THR A 119 1.18 -34.83 -3.58
C THR A 119 1.08 -36.33 -3.39
N GLU A 120 1.94 -37.11 -4.04
CA GLU A 120 2.00 -38.56 -3.93
C GLU A 120 3.44 -39.05 -4.11
N GLY A 121 3.73 -40.25 -3.62
CA GLY A 121 5.05 -40.87 -3.80
C GLY A 121 5.22 -42.16 -3.03
N ALA A 122 6.42 -42.74 -3.13
CA ALA A 122 6.79 -43.97 -2.45
C ALA A 122 8.21 -43.87 -1.85
N VAL A 123 8.37 -44.30 -0.61
CA VAL A 123 9.60 -44.18 0.19
C VAL A 123 10.08 -45.57 0.61
N LEU A 124 11.33 -45.92 0.25
CA LEU A 124 11.98 -47.16 0.69
C LEU A 124 13.05 -46.90 1.76
N GLU A 125 14.13 -46.19 1.40
CA GLU A 125 15.23 -45.83 2.31
C GLU A 125 15.45 -44.31 2.39
N GLU A 126 15.50 -43.62 1.25
CA GLU A 126 15.66 -42.17 1.16
C GLU A 126 14.37 -41.45 1.51
N SER A 127 14.44 -40.42 2.35
CA SER A 127 13.27 -39.63 2.72
C SER A 127 12.73 -38.81 1.55
N ALA A 128 11.41 -38.76 1.43
CA ALA A 128 10.74 -37.85 0.51
C ALA A 128 10.64 -36.46 1.14
N LYS A 129 11.03 -35.42 0.40
CA LYS A 129 10.86 -34.02 0.79
C LYS A 129 9.56 -33.48 0.21
N ILE A 130 8.73 -32.88 1.07
CA ILE A 130 7.49 -32.22 0.68
C ILE A 130 7.66 -30.72 0.87
N SER A 131 7.63 -29.96 -0.21
CA SER A 131 7.62 -28.49 -0.20
C SER A 131 6.19 -28.01 0.00
N ILE A 132 6.02 -27.12 0.98
CA ILE A 132 4.78 -26.42 1.30
C ILE A 132 4.96 -24.95 0.95
N LYS A 133 4.08 -24.44 0.09
CA LYS A 133 4.05 -23.04 -0.34
C LYS A 133 2.79 -22.34 0.16
N VAL A 134 2.97 -21.12 0.65
CA VAL A 134 1.90 -20.23 1.09
C VAL A 134 1.74 -19.07 0.12
N ASN A 135 0.55 -18.91 -0.44
CA ASN A 135 0.15 -17.72 -1.18
C ASN A 135 -0.41 -16.67 -0.20
N ARG A 136 0.38 -15.63 0.06
CA ARG A 136 0.06 -14.58 1.04
C ARG A 136 -1.00 -13.59 0.53
N ASP A 137 -1.18 -13.47 -0.78
CA ASP A 137 -2.10 -12.50 -1.39
C ASP A 137 -3.56 -12.85 -1.06
N ILE A 138 -3.87 -14.15 -1.08
CA ILE A 138 -5.21 -14.70 -0.81
C ILE A 138 -5.35 -15.26 0.63
N LEU A 139 -4.32 -15.14 1.45
CA LEU A 139 -4.38 -15.51 2.87
C LEU A 139 -5.20 -14.44 3.63
N PRO A 140 -6.18 -14.85 4.46
CA PRO A 140 -6.92 -13.91 5.29
C PRO A 140 -6.02 -13.32 6.39
N TYR A 141 -6.33 -12.10 6.81
CA TYR A 141 -5.65 -11.45 7.94
C TYR A 141 -5.85 -12.24 9.24
N GLY A 142 -4.86 -12.16 10.13
CA GLY A 142 -4.81 -12.90 11.39
C GLY A 142 -4.06 -14.23 11.30
N SER A 143 -4.31 -15.11 12.28
CA SER A 143 -3.67 -16.43 12.37
C SER A 143 -4.54 -17.50 11.71
N SER A 144 -3.95 -18.26 10.79
CA SER A 144 -4.57 -19.40 10.12
C SER A 144 -3.87 -20.70 10.49
N LEU A 145 -4.65 -21.73 10.83
CA LEU A 145 -4.17 -23.09 11.07
C LEU A 145 -4.75 -24.02 10.01
N ALA A 146 -3.88 -24.72 9.28
CA ALA A 146 -4.26 -25.79 8.36
C ALA A 146 -3.70 -27.14 8.83
N GLU A 147 -4.46 -28.21 8.62
CA GLU A 147 -4.04 -29.58 8.91
C GLU A 147 -3.90 -30.35 7.60
N LEU A 148 -2.66 -30.71 7.25
CA LEU A 148 -2.35 -31.48 6.06
C LEU A 148 -2.35 -32.97 6.41
N LYS A 149 -3.34 -33.70 5.92
CA LYS A 149 -3.45 -35.14 6.15
C LYS A 149 -2.61 -35.91 5.13
N ILE A 150 -1.78 -36.82 5.64
CA ILE A 150 -0.92 -37.70 4.84
C ILE A 150 -1.50 -39.10 4.94
N LEU A 151 -2.13 -39.56 3.86
CA LEU A 151 -2.67 -40.90 3.73
C LEU A 151 -1.52 -41.83 3.32
N THR A 152 -1.38 -42.96 3.99
CA THR A 152 -0.33 -43.94 3.64
C THR A 152 -0.85 -45.36 3.65
N ASN A 153 -0.08 -46.29 3.09
CA ASN A 153 -0.31 -47.73 3.19
C ASN A 153 0.14 -48.34 4.55
N ALA A 154 0.57 -47.52 5.51
CA ALA A 154 0.80 -47.84 6.92
C ALA A 154 -0.23 -47.10 7.80
N GLU A 155 0.21 -46.15 8.61
CA GLU A 155 -0.63 -45.24 9.40
C GLU A 155 -0.75 -43.87 8.73
N SER A 156 -1.87 -43.17 8.93
CA SER A 156 -2.04 -41.80 8.43
C SER A 156 -1.39 -40.79 9.38
N GLY A 157 -0.71 -39.79 8.81
CA GLY A 157 -0.09 -38.70 9.55
C GLY A 157 -0.79 -37.36 9.35
N VAL A 158 -0.47 -36.37 10.19
CA VAL A 158 -0.93 -34.99 10.05
C VAL A 158 0.24 -34.03 10.26
N VAL A 159 0.40 -33.07 9.35
CA VAL A 159 1.30 -31.91 9.52
C VAL A 159 0.47 -30.67 9.79
N ARG A 160 0.76 -29.98 10.90
CA ARG A 160 0.10 -28.71 11.23
C ARG A 160 0.83 -27.53 10.63
N ILE A 161 0.12 -26.67 9.94
CA ILE A 161 0.68 -25.52 9.24
C ILE A 161 0.09 -24.27 9.87
N LEU A 162 0.94 -23.51 10.56
CA LEU A 162 0.61 -22.23 11.15
C LEU A 162 1.13 -21.11 10.26
N VAL A 163 0.24 -20.20 9.88
CA VAL A 163 0.56 -19.02 9.08
C VAL A 163 -0.13 -17.81 9.70
N GLN A 164 0.53 -16.66 9.65
CA GLN A 164 -0.01 -15.42 10.17
C GLN A 164 0.10 -14.32 9.11
N LYS A 165 -0.90 -13.44 8.99
CA LYS A 165 -0.86 -12.26 8.13
C LYS A 165 -1.32 -11.05 8.94
N ASP A 166 -0.43 -10.11 9.15
CA ASP A 166 -0.78 -8.89 9.88
C ASP A 166 -1.71 -8.01 9.04
N GLU A 167 -2.66 -7.35 9.71
CA GLU A 167 -3.52 -6.36 9.08
C GLU A 167 -2.71 -5.09 8.76
N GLU A 168 -2.90 -4.58 7.55
CA GLU A 168 -2.34 -3.30 7.12
C GLU A 168 -3.09 -2.16 7.81
N LYS A 169 -2.37 -1.32 8.55
CA LYS A 169 -2.94 -0.23 9.30
C LYS A 169 -1.99 0.94 9.34
N LEU A 170 -2.54 2.11 9.02
CA LEU A 170 -1.92 3.41 9.23
C LEU A 170 -2.68 4.10 10.36
N THR A 171 -1.99 4.79 11.27
CA THR A 171 -2.65 5.44 12.41
C THR A 171 -1.96 6.74 12.75
N LEU A 172 -2.67 7.86 12.64
CA LEU A 172 -2.20 9.16 13.10
C LEU A 172 -2.18 9.20 14.64
N ILE A 173 -1.10 9.75 15.17
CA ILE A 173 -0.84 9.88 16.61
C ILE A 173 -0.85 11.36 17.01
N SER A 174 -0.29 12.22 16.16
CA SER A 174 -0.18 13.66 16.39
C SER A 174 -0.40 14.43 15.09
N PRO A 175 -1.07 15.60 15.11
CA PRO A 175 -1.78 16.17 16.26
C PRO A 175 -2.98 15.32 16.69
N SER A 176 -3.51 15.50 17.91
CA SER A 176 -4.75 14.84 18.34
C SER A 176 -5.99 15.72 18.06
N THR A 177 -7.17 15.13 18.09
CA THR A 177 -8.45 15.86 17.95
C THR A 177 -8.53 17.03 18.95
N GLY A 178 -8.91 18.20 18.45
CA GLY A 178 -9.04 19.45 19.20
C GLY A 178 -7.74 20.23 19.39
N THR A 179 -6.60 19.71 18.91
CA THR A 179 -5.31 20.41 18.97
C THR A 179 -5.37 21.75 18.27
N SER A 180 -4.86 22.80 18.92
CA SER A 180 -4.58 24.09 18.28
C SER A 180 -3.19 24.09 17.65
N VAL A 181 -3.13 24.52 16.38
CA VAL A 181 -1.91 24.74 15.61
C VAL A 181 -1.88 26.20 15.22
N PHE A 182 -0.73 26.86 15.41
CA PHE A 182 -0.58 28.27 15.06
C PHE A 182 0.02 28.42 13.67
N VAL A 183 -0.50 29.37 12.90
CA VAL A 183 0.05 29.70 11.58
C VAL A 183 1.50 30.14 11.70
N GLY A 184 2.34 29.65 10.79
CA GLY A 184 3.78 29.91 10.76
C GLY A 184 4.62 29.04 11.71
N ASP A 185 4.00 28.39 12.70
CA ASP A 185 4.69 27.47 13.61
C ASP A 185 4.88 26.09 12.97
N LYS A 186 5.92 25.37 13.42
CA LYS A 186 6.15 23.98 13.02
C LYS A 186 5.42 23.02 13.95
N LYS A 187 4.59 22.16 13.39
CA LYS A 187 3.89 21.08 14.08
C LYS A 187 4.36 19.73 13.55
N ALA A 188 4.71 18.82 14.46
CA ALA A 188 4.98 17.44 14.10
C ALA A 188 3.66 16.71 13.81
N ILE A 189 3.57 16.11 12.64
CA ILE A 189 2.56 15.12 12.27
C ILE A 189 3.23 13.77 12.46
N GLU A 190 2.67 12.91 13.31
CA GLU A 190 3.27 11.63 13.69
C GLU A 190 2.26 10.51 13.50
N TRP A 191 2.73 9.35 13.07
CA TRP A 191 1.89 8.19 12.81
C TRP A 191 2.62 6.88 13.06
N THR A 192 1.86 5.79 13.14
CA THR A 192 2.36 4.42 13.05
C THR A 192 1.86 3.71 11.80
N ALA A 193 2.64 2.75 11.32
CA ALA A 193 2.31 1.89 10.19
C ALA A 193 2.67 0.44 10.51
N THR A 194 1.78 -0.50 10.20
CA THR A 194 2.07 -1.94 10.31
C THR A 194 2.84 -2.47 9.10
N ALA A 195 3.20 -3.76 9.13
CA ALA A 195 3.78 -4.42 7.98
C ALA A 195 2.77 -4.44 6.80
N GLY A 196 3.27 -4.24 5.58
CA GLY A 196 2.44 -4.18 4.37
C GLY A 196 2.08 -2.77 3.91
N VAL A 197 2.13 -1.78 4.81
CA VAL A 197 2.05 -0.36 4.42
C VAL A 197 3.32 0.03 3.66
N SER A 198 3.17 0.76 2.56
CA SER A 198 4.26 1.31 1.74
C SER A 198 5.22 2.17 2.57
N GLU A 199 6.41 2.40 2.02
CA GLU A 199 7.43 3.29 2.61
C GLU A 199 7.11 4.78 2.43
N ARG A 200 6.08 5.08 1.64
CA ARG A 200 5.67 6.42 1.25
C ARG A 200 4.24 6.70 1.68
N VAL A 201 4.01 7.91 2.14
CA VAL A 201 2.68 8.43 2.48
C VAL A 201 2.42 9.76 1.79
N ASN A 202 1.14 10.06 1.63
CA ASN A 202 0.66 11.41 1.31
C ASN A 202 -0.04 11.99 2.55
N ILE A 203 0.14 13.28 2.79
CA ILE A 203 -0.46 14.02 3.89
C ILE A 203 -1.22 15.19 3.30
N PHE A 204 -2.50 15.32 3.66
CA PHE A 204 -3.41 16.33 3.13
C PHE A 204 -4.06 17.12 4.27
N LEU A 205 -4.38 18.38 3.97
CA LEU A 205 -5.16 19.25 4.83
C LEU A 205 -6.59 19.36 4.27
N TYR A 206 -7.57 19.21 5.15
CA TYR A 206 -8.99 19.35 4.84
C TYR A 206 -9.62 20.46 5.67
N SER A 207 -10.65 21.10 5.13
CA SER A 207 -11.58 22.00 5.85
C SER A 207 -13.00 21.64 5.44
N ASN A 208 -13.92 21.54 6.41
CA ASN A 208 -15.31 21.10 6.21
C ASN A 208 -15.47 19.85 5.32
N GLY A 209 -14.52 18.92 5.40
CA GLY A 209 -14.53 17.67 4.62
C GLY A 209 -14.03 17.79 3.18
N VAL A 210 -13.62 18.96 2.72
CA VAL A 210 -13.01 19.21 1.40
C VAL A 210 -11.49 19.25 1.54
N ASN A 211 -10.76 18.62 0.61
CA ASN A 211 -9.30 18.72 0.55
C ASN A 211 -8.94 20.13 0.08
N ILE A 212 -8.16 20.86 0.87
CA ILE A 212 -7.75 22.25 0.58
C ILE A 212 -6.25 22.38 0.32
N GLY A 213 -5.50 21.28 0.38
CA GLY A 213 -4.07 21.31 0.11
C GLY A 213 -3.31 20.04 0.46
N THR A 214 -2.18 19.87 -0.22
CA THR A 214 -1.22 18.80 0.03
C THR A 214 -0.12 19.29 0.97
N ILE A 215 -0.05 18.70 2.17
CA ILE A 215 1.01 19.00 3.16
C ILE A 215 2.32 18.32 2.74
N ALA A 216 2.24 17.07 2.30
CA ALA A 216 3.38 16.31 1.81
C ALA A 216 2.92 15.24 0.81
N GLU A 217 3.68 15.05 -0.26
CA GLU A 217 3.40 14.05 -1.29
C GLU A 217 4.56 13.07 -1.41
N ASN A 218 4.25 11.77 -1.54
CA ASN A 218 5.21 10.69 -1.71
C ASN A 218 6.33 10.69 -0.66
N TYR A 219 6.02 11.17 0.56
CA TYR A 219 6.98 11.35 1.63
C TYR A 219 7.49 10.01 2.13
N VAL A 220 8.79 9.78 1.97
CA VAL A 220 9.47 8.58 2.45
C VAL A 220 9.69 8.73 3.94
N PHE A 221 8.99 7.93 4.74
CA PHE A 221 9.11 7.94 6.21
C PHE A 221 9.83 6.72 6.77
N LYS A 222 10.16 5.76 5.90
CA LYS A 222 10.90 4.54 6.23
C LYS A 222 12.27 4.57 5.55
N GLU A 223 13.34 4.34 6.32
CA GLU A 223 14.62 3.83 5.78
C GLU A 223 14.83 2.33 6.13
N GLU A 224 14.13 1.81 7.15
CA GLU A 224 14.09 0.40 7.57
C GLU A 224 12.70 0.06 8.18
N GLU A 225 12.54 -1.11 8.84
CA GLU A 225 11.33 -1.67 9.49
C GLU A 225 10.73 -0.80 10.65
N ALA A 226 10.89 0.52 10.60
CA ALA A 226 10.30 1.47 11.53
C ALA A 226 8.77 1.46 11.41
N ALA A 227 8.10 1.12 12.51
CA ALA A 227 6.65 1.15 12.66
C ALA A 227 6.10 2.58 12.89
N GLN A 228 6.94 3.62 12.82
CA GLN A 228 6.62 5.00 13.17
C GLN A 228 7.15 5.97 12.12
N GLY A 229 6.37 7.02 11.83
CA GLY A 229 6.74 8.11 10.93
C GLY A 229 6.49 9.48 11.56
N SER A 230 7.22 10.49 11.08
CA SER A 230 7.07 11.87 11.50
C SER A 230 7.33 12.82 10.33
N PHE A 231 6.56 13.90 10.26
CA PHE A 231 6.71 15.00 9.32
C PHE A 231 6.58 16.34 10.03
N SER A 232 7.50 17.28 9.79
CA SER A 232 7.42 18.62 10.37
C SER A 232 6.66 19.55 9.43
N TRP A 233 5.36 19.74 9.71
CA TRP A 233 4.50 20.63 8.96
C TRP A 233 4.62 22.06 9.45
N LYS A 234 4.91 23.00 8.54
CA LYS A 234 4.74 24.43 8.79
C LYS A 234 3.42 24.84 8.15
N VAL A 235 2.48 25.35 8.94
CA VAL A 235 1.20 25.83 8.43
C VAL A 235 1.44 27.07 7.57
N ASP A 236 0.92 27.07 6.34
CA ASP A 236 1.07 28.19 5.42
C ASP A 236 0.38 29.45 5.92
N ASP A 237 1.02 30.59 5.63
CA ASP A 237 0.62 31.89 6.15
C ASP A 237 -0.74 32.39 5.61
N PHE A 238 -1.25 31.78 4.53
CA PHE A 238 -2.51 32.12 3.87
C PHE A 238 -3.72 31.31 4.37
N ILE A 239 -3.51 30.27 5.19
CA ILE A 239 -4.61 29.47 5.73
C ILE A 239 -5.37 30.29 6.77
N ARG A 240 -6.67 30.48 6.57
CA ARG A 240 -7.53 31.25 7.49
C ARG A 240 -7.67 30.57 8.84
N GLU A 241 -7.88 31.36 9.89
CA GLU A 241 -8.25 30.82 11.18
C GLU A 241 -9.57 30.03 11.10
N GLY A 242 -9.65 28.90 11.80
CA GLY A 242 -10.81 28.00 11.79
C GLY A 242 -10.66 26.83 12.74
N ASN A 243 -11.76 26.11 12.98
CA ASN A 243 -11.86 25.03 13.98
C ASN A 243 -12.37 23.69 13.44
N ASP A 244 -12.48 23.58 12.13
CA ASP A 244 -13.08 22.49 11.36
C ASP A 244 -12.04 21.71 10.53
N TYR A 245 -10.76 22.05 10.67
CA TYR A 245 -9.70 21.46 9.88
C TYR A 245 -9.50 19.97 10.21
N ALA A 246 -8.98 19.21 9.26
CA ALA A 246 -8.56 17.83 9.46
C ALA A 246 -7.25 17.54 8.75
N ILE A 247 -6.45 16.64 9.33
CA ILE A 247 -5.26 16.09 8.67
C ILE A 247 -5.58 14.66 8.30
N ARG A 248 -5.40 14.35 7.02
CA ARG A 248 -5.50 12.99 6.49
C ARG A 248 -4.11 12.52 6.10
N ILE A 249 -3.77 11.30 6.51
CA ILE A 249 -2.61 10.59 6.01
C ILE A 249 -3.09 9.34 5.27
N GLU A 250 -2.46 9.01 4.16
CA GLU A 250 -2.75 7.79 3.41
C GLU A 250 -1.49 7.15 2.85
N ASP A 251 -1.58 5.85 2.63
CA ASP A 251 -0.56 5.11 1.90
C ASP A 251 -0.47 5.58 0.45
N ALA A 252 0.73 5.92 -0.02
CA ALA A 252 0.90 6.50 -1.34
C ALA A 252 0.53 5.55 -2.50
N ASN A 253 0.61 4.23 -2.28
CA ASN A 253 0.24 3.23 -3.30
C ASN A 253 -1.18 2.69 -3.11
N ASN A 254 -1.80 2.92 -1.94
CA ASN A 254 -3.14 2.48 -1.61
C ASN A 254 -3.92 3.54 -0.83
N PRO A 255 -4.56 4.53 -1.50
CA PRO A 255 -5.32 5.59 -0.84
C PRO A 255 -6.50 5.12 0.02
N LYS A 256 -6.92 3.85 -0.07
CA LYS A 256 -7.94 3.26 0.81
C LYS A 256 -7.39 2.96 2.21
N LEU A 257 -6.08 2.85 2.35
CA LEU A 257 -5.40 2.70 3.63
C LEU A 257 -5.01 4.08 4.12
N TYR A 258 -5.84 4.64 5.00
CA TYR A 258 -5.67 6.00 5.50
C TYR A 258 -6.11 6.11 6.95
N ASP A 259 -5.71 7.21 7.57
CA ASP A 259 -6.27 7.67 8.83
C ASP A 259 -6.53 9.18 8.77
N VAL A 260 -7.45 9.66 9.61
CA VAL A 260 -7.84 11.07 9.65
C VAL A 260 -7.97 11.53 11.09
N ILE A 261 -7.41 12.70 11.40
CA ILE A 261 -7.68 13.39 12.65
C ILE A 261 -8.47 14.67 12.37
N SER A 262 -9.62 14.76 13.02
CA SER A 262 -10.56 15.88 12.92
C SER A 262 -11.36 16.02 14.23
N PRO A 263 -11.79 17.24 14.58
CA PRO A 263 -11.27 18.51 14.08
C PRO A 263 -9.90 18.87 14.69
N ILE A 264 -9.13 19.70 14.02
CA ILE A 264 -8.04 20.50 14.58
C ILE A 264 -8.36 21.98 14.40
N LYS A 265 -7.73 22.84 15.21
CA LYS A 265 -7.91 24.28 15.13
C LYS A 265 -6.66 24.91 14.54
N ILE A 266 -6.81 25.76 13.54
CA ILE A 266 -5.73 26.61 13.04
C ILE A 266 -5.98 28.01 13.57
N ILE A 267 -5.02 28.56 14.30
CA ILE A 267 -5.09 29.89 14.92
C ILE A 267 -4.08 30.80 14.25
N GLN A 268 -4.50 31.99 13.83
CA GLN A 268 -3.55 33.01 13.39
C GLN A 268 -3.14 33.88 14.57
N PRO A 269 -1.86 33.83 15.01
CA PRO A 269 -1.42 34.72 16.07
C PRO A 269 -1.41 36.17 15.54
N LEU A 270 -2.18 37.06 16.15
CA LEU A 270 -2.12 38.48 15.83
C LEU A 270 -0.80 39.07 16.32
N ARG A 271 0.11 39.40 15.39
CA ARG A 271 1.44 39.95 15.71
C ARG A 271 1.58 41.43 15.37
N GLY A 272 0.69 41.95 14.54
CA GLY A 272 0.64 43.37 14.21
C GLY A 272 -0.63 43.72 13.44
N ILE A 273 -1.04 44.97 13.56
CA ILE A 273 -2.17 45.54 12.81
C ILE A 273 -1.62 46.63 11.90
N LYS A 274 -2.08 46.67 10.65
CA LYS A 274 -1.81 47.74 9.70
C LYS A 274 -3.10 48.44 9.31
N VAL A 275 -3.02 49.75 9.17
CA VAL A 275 -4.10 50.61 8.67
C VAL A 275 -3.78 50.97 7.22
N LEU A 276 -4.55 50.45 6.27
CA LEU A 276 -4.37 50.71 4.83
C LEU A 276 -5.49 51.61 4.28
N ASN A 277 -5.23 52.17 3.10
CA ASN A 277 -6.19 52.99 2.32
C ASN A 277 -6.69 54.21 3.07
N GLN A 278 -5.82 54.85 3.83
CA GLN A 278 -6.12 56.08 4.53
C GLN A 278 -6.39 57.19 3.50
N THR A 279 -7.66 57.50 3.28
CA THR A 279 -8.05 58.66 2.47
C THR A 279 -8.16 59.88 3.36
N THR A 280 -7.62 61.00 2.89
CA THR A 280 -7.70 62.28 3.60
C THR A 280 -8.61 63.25 2.86
N ASP A 281 -9.65 62.79 2.16
CA ASP A 281 -10.56 63.67 1.43
C ASP A 281 -11.22 64.66 2.40
N HIS A 282 -10.65 65.86 2.42
CA HIS A 282 -11.15 66.99 3.19
C HIS A 282 -11.60 68.04 2.18
N GLN A 283 -12.90 68.29 2.14
CA GLN A 283 -13.37 69.63 1.83
C GLN A 283 -13.33 70.45 3.14
N PHE A 284 -13.66 71.72 3.14
CA PHE A 284 -13.91 72.46 4.39
C PHE A 284 -15.33 72.13 4.91
N PRO A 285 -15.54 71.17 5.83
CA PRO A 285 -16.68 71.24 6.74
C PRO A 285 -16.36 70.84 8.20
N SER A 286 -17.40 70.82 9.04
CA SER A 286 -17.40 70.50 10.49
C SER A 286 -17.10 69.04 10.87
N THR A 287 -16.70 68.18 9.92
CA THR A 287 -16.54 66.73 10.16
C THR A 287 -15.44 66.18 9.27
N VAL A 288 -14.48 65.44 9.87
CA VAL A 288 -13.39 64.74 9.18
C VAL A 288 -13.67 63.23 9.28
N GLN A 289 -13.70 62.55 8.13
CA GLN A 289 -13.94 61.11 8.06
C GLN A 289 -12.69 60.39 7.56
N PHE A 290 -12.27 59.35 8.28
CA PHE A 290 -11.22 58.44 7.84
C PHE A 290 -11.83 57.09 7.50
N ILE A 291 -11.58 56.62 6.28
CA ILE A 291 -11.92 55.27 5.85
C ILE A 291 -10.62 54.49 5.80
N PHE A 292 -10.59 53.31 6.40
CA PHE A 292 -9.42 52.44 6.41
C PHE A 292 -9.83 50.98 6.54
N SER A 293 -8.98 50.08 6.04
CA SER A 293 -9.12 48.64 6.30
C SER A 293 -8.12 48.21 7.35
N LEU A 294 -8.58 47.48 8.36
CA LEU A 294 -7.72 46.83 9.34
C LEU A 294 -7.30 45.46 8.83
N ARG A 295 -5.99 45.26 8.77
CA ARG A 295 -5.39 44.00 8.32
C ARG A 295 -4.32 43.51 9.27
N ASP A 296 -4.17 42.20 9.35
CA ASP A 296 -3.11 41.57 10.13
C ASP A 296 -1.75 41.64 9.42
N GLN A 297 -0.74 41.02 10.01
CA GLN A 297 0.60 40.99 9.43
C GLN A 297 0.68 40.26 8.07
N ASN A 298 -0.27 39.37 7.78
CA ASN A 298 -0.35 38.53 6.58
C ASN A 298 -1.33 39.12 5.53
N ASN A 299 -1.82 40.35 5.75
CA ASN A 299 -2.75 41.07 4.88
C ASN A 299 -4.19 40.51 4.85
N HIS A 300 -4.57 39.66 5.81
CA HIS A 300 -5.96 39.26 5.98
C HIS A 300 -6.78 40.37 6.65
N ALA A 301 -8.06 40.47 6.30
CA ALA A 301 -8.96 41.40 6.96
C ALA A 301 -9.21 40.96 8.41
N ILE A 302 -9.09 41.90 9.34
CA ILE A 302 -9.45 41.67 10.75
C ILE A 302 -10.90 42.14 10.92
N LEU A 303 -11.76 41.22 11.34
CA LEU A 303 -13.16 41.50 11.67
C LEU A 303 -13.30 41.49 13.20
N PHE A 304 -13.84 42.57 13.76
CA PHE A 304 -14.25 42.64 15.16
C PHE A 304 -15.49 43.50 15.30
N ASP A 305 -16.25 43.26 16.36
CA ASP A 305 -17.39 44.08 16.72
C ASP A 305 -16.90 45.43 17.27
N SER A 306 -17.42 46.54 16.75
CA SER A 306 -17.10 47.89 17.24
C SER A 306 -17.27 48.04 18.76
N GLU A 307 -18.17 47.28 19.39
CA GLU A 307 -18.38 47.29 20.84
C GLU A 307 -17.18 46.72 21.63
N GLN A 308 -16.35 45.89 21.01
CA GLN A 308 -15.14 45.31 21.62
C GLN A 308 -13.96 46.27 21.62
N VAL A 309 -14.07 47.42 20.95
CA VAL A 309 -13.04 48.44 20.93
C VAL A 309 -12.99 49.16 22.26
N ASP A 310 -11.89 48.99 22.99
CA ASP A 310 -11.61 49.84 24.15
C ASP A 310 -11.20 51.24 23.69
N TRP A 311 -12.21 52.11 23.58
CA TRP A 311 -12.07 53.51 23.24
C TRP A 311 -11.08 54.29 24.11
N LYS A 312 -10.76 53.81 25.32
CA LYS A 312 -9.73 54.45 26.16
C LYS A 312 -8.32 54.31 25.59
N ASN A 313 -8.11 53.33 24.71
CA ASN A 313 -6.80 53.06 24.10
C ASN A 313 -6.69 53.60 22.67
N ILE A 314 -7.78 54.11 22.09
CA ILE A 314 -7.74 54.83 20.82
C ILE A 314 -7.51 56.30 21.12
N LYS A 315 -6.42 56.85 20.56
CA LYS A 315 -6.07 58.25 20.68
C LYS A 315 -6.05 58.90 19.31
N ILE A 316 -6.80 59.99 19.14
CA ILE A 316 -6.81 60.77 17.91
C ILE A 316 -5.96 62.01 18.11
N TRP A 317 -5.01 62.21 17.21
CA TRP A 317 -4.05 63.30 17.28
C TRP A 317 -4.27 64.26 16.12
N GLU A 318 -4.42 65.54 16.43
CA GLU A 318 -4.41 66.64 15.47
C GLU A 318 -3.16 67.49 15.72
N ASN A 319 -2.34 67.71 14.68
CA ASN A 319 -1.13 68.53 14.76
C ASN A 319 -0.19 68.15 15.93
N LYS A 320 -0.08 66.84 16.21
CA LYS A 320 0.71 66.25 17.31
C LYS A 320 0.18 66.53 18.72
N ASN A 321 -1.04 67.03 18.86
CA ASN A 321 -1.75 67.09 20.13
C ASN A 321 -2.94 66.12 20.08
N GLU A 322 -3.25 65.46 21.19
CA GLU A 322 -4.47 64.68 21.29
C GLU A 322 -5.68 65.64 21.23
N ILE A 323 -6.73 65.27 20.48
CA ILE A 323 -7.92 66.12 20.34
C ILE A 323 -8.66 66.25 21.67
N ASP A 324 -9.41 67.35 21.84
CA ASP A 324 -10.33 67.48 22.96
C ASP A 324 -11.64 66.74 22.67
N TYR A 325 -11.83 65.59 23.32
CA TYR A 325 -13.03 64.76 23.13
C TYR A 325 -14.32 65.37 23.70
N LEU A 326 -14.23 66.47 24.47
CA LEU A 326 -15.40 67.24 24.90
C LEU A 326 -15.90 68.20 23.81
N GLU A 327 -15.00 68.64 22.91
CA GLU A 327 -15.33 69.56 21.81
C GLU A 327 -15.48 68.83 20.47
N SER A 328 -14.75 67.73 20.27
CA SER A 328 -14.73 66.93 19.04
C SER A 328 -15.10 65.48 19.32
N HIS A 329 -16.23 65.03 18.80
CA HIS A 329 -16.64 63.64 18.93
C HIS A 329 -15.93 62.75 17.90
N ALA A 330 -15.46 61.59 18.36
CA ALA A 330 -14.92 60.53 17.52
C ALA A 330 -15.89 59.37 17.45
N LEU A 331 -16.15 58.89 16.23
CA LEU A 331 -17.05 57.78 15.96
C LEU A 331 -16.30 56.77 15.08
N LEU A 332 -16.40 55.49 15.42
CA LEU A 332 -15.81 54.37 14.67
C LEU A 332 -16.98 53.50 14.27
N TYR A 333 -17.18 53.42 12.96
CA TYR A 333 -18.21 52.60 12.35
C TYR A 333 -17.53 51.37 11.74
N THR A 334 -18.15 50.19 11.86
CA THR A 334 -17.71 49.02 11.09
C THR A 334 -18.16 49.18 9.65
N GLN A 335 -17.65 48.33 8.76
CA GLN A 335 -18.05 48.27 7.37
C GLN A 335 -19.58 48.13 7.20
N ASP A 336 -20.28 47.57 8.20
CA ASP A 336 -21.72 47.32 8.19
C ASP A 336 -22.55 48.61 8.04
N ASP A 337 -22.00 49.76 8.45
CA ASP A 337 -22.63 51.08 8.32
C ASP A 337 -22.26 51.82 7.01
N PHE A 338 -21.38 51.24 6.18
CA PHE A 338 -21.03 51.80 4.88
C PHE A 338 -21.77 51.07 3.76
N GLN A 339 -22.35 51.84 2.82
CA GLN A 339 -22.78 51.28 1.53
C GLN A 339 -21.54 50.81 0.75
N LEU A 340 -21.24 49.51 0.83
CA LEU A 340 -20.16 48.87 0.09
C LEU A 340 -20.61 48.45 -1.31
N GLN A 341 -19.84 48.84 -2.33
CA GLN A 341 -19.88 48.28 -3.68
C GLN A 341 -18.62 47.42 -3.90
N ALA A 342 -18.79 46.11 -4.09
CA ALA A 342 -17.71 45.17 -4.36
C ALA A 342 -17.75 44.67 -5.81
N MET A 343 -16.69 44.92 -6.59
CA MET A 343 -16.55 44.37 -7.94
C MET A 343 -15.67 43.12 -7.90
N ILE A 344 -16.23 41.97 -8.25
CA ILE A 344 -15.50 40.71 -8.35
C ILE A 344 -15.03 40.55 -9.78
N VAL A 345 -13.72 40.46 -9.98
CA VAL A 345 -13.08 40.23 -11.28
C VAL A 345 -12.55 38.80 -11.29
N LEU A 346 -13.04 37.97 -12.21
CA LEU A 346 -12.75 36.54 -12.28
C LEU A 346 -11.97 36.21 -13.55
N ASP A 347 -10.86 35.50 -13.41
CA ASP A 347 -10.03 35.03 -14.53
C ASP A 347 -10.48 33.63 -14.97
N PHE A 348 -11.07 33.56 -16.16
CA PHE A 348 -11.51 32.36 -16.84
C PHE A 348 -10.59 31.98 -18.01
N SER A 349 -9.35 32.44 -17.99
CA SER A 349 -8.42 32.20 -19.07
C SER A 349 -7.98 30.74 -19.19
N ALA A 350 -7.40 30.39 -20.34
CA ALA A 350 -6.95 29.03 -20.65
C ALA A 350 -6.00 28.44 -19.58
N SER A 351 -5.13 29.26 -18.99
CA SER A 351 -4.21 28.82 -17.93
C SER A 351 -4.90 28.37 -16.65
N MET A 352 -6.07 28.95 -16.32
CA MET A 352 -6.89 28.50 -15.18
C MET A 352 -7.55 27.13 -15.45
N TYR A 353 -7.71 26.75 -16.72
CA TYR A 353 -8.29 25.47 -17.11
C TYR A 353 -7.29 24.32 -17.15
N GLU A 354 -6.04 24.56 -17.55
CA GLU A 354 -5.04 23.50 -17.70
C GLU A 354 -4.71 22.78 -16.38
N MET A 355 -4.99 23.41 -15.23
CA MET A 355 -4.84 22.82 -13.90
C MET A 355 -6.09 22.07 -13.40
N ASN A 356 -7.18 22.01 -14.17
CA ASN A 356 -8.46 21.31 -13.92
C ASN A 356 -9.20 21.58 -12.57
N GLU A 357 -8.58 22.27 -11.60
CA GLU A 357 -9.16 22.54 -10.28
C GLU A 357 -9.27 24.04 -9.96
N ASP A 358 -8.72 24.94 -10.79
CA ASP A 358 -8.65 26.37 -10.44
C ASP A 358 -9.94 27.15 -10.75
N VAL A 359 -10.67 26.84 -11.84
CA VAL A 359 -11.89 27.59 -12.21
C VAL A 359 -13.06 27.30 -11.27
N ASP A 360 -13.31 26.03 -10.97
CA ASP A 360 -14.39 25.64 -10.06
C ASP A 360 -14.11 26.13 -8.63
N THR A 361 -12.85 26.04 -8.18
CA THR A 361 -12.41 26.55 -6.88
C THR A 361 -12.48 28.08 -6.81
N MET A 362 -12.09 28.79 -7.87
CA MET A 362 -12.23 30.24 -7.97
C MET A 362 -13.70 30.65 -7.93
N ALA A 363 -14.55 30.02 -8.73
CA ALA A 363 -15.99 30.31 -8.78
C ALA A 363 -16.65 30.03 -7.41
N LEU A 364 -16.28 28.93 -6.75
CA LEU A 364 -16.73 28.62 -5.40
C LEU A 364 -16.28 29.68 -4.38
N SER A 365 -14.99 30.03 -4.38
CA SER A 365 -14.43 31.04 -3.48
C SER A 365 -15.04 32.43 -3.68
N ALA A 366 -15.35 32.79 -4.93
CA ALA A 366 -16.04 34.02 -5.26
C ALA A 366 -17.47 34.03 -4.70
N LYS A 367 -18.19 32.90 -4.79
CA LYS A 367 -19.53 32.77 -4.20
C LYS A 367 -19.51 32.81 -2.68
N ASP A 368 -18.51 32.19 -2.04
CA ASP A 368 -18.32 32.28 -0.59
C ASP A 368 -18.04 33.72 -0.15
N LEU A 369 -17.27 34.48 -0.93
CA LEU A 369 -17.08 35.91 -0.68
C LEU A 369 -18.39 36.68 -0.79
N ILE A 370 -19.21 36.41 -1.82
CA ILE A 370 -20.53 37.03 -2.01
C ILE A 370 -21.45 36.74 -0.82
N ASP A 371 -21.46 35.49 -0.34
CA ASP A 371 -22.29 35.06 0.79
C ASP A 371 -21.82 35.67 2.12
N GLY A 372 -20.55 36.07 2.21
CA GLY A 372 -20.01 36.85 3.33
C GLY A 372 -20.38 38.34 3.32
N LEU A 373 -20.98 38.87 2.25
CA LEU A 373 -21.40 40.28 2.18
C LEU A 373 -22.77 40.49 2.81
N ASN A 374 -22.92 41.52 3.64
CA ASN A 374 -24.21 41.96 4.18
C ASN A 374 -25.29 42.21 3.11
N GLU A 375 -26.55 42.15 3.55
CA GLU A 375 -27.75 42.32 2.71
C GLU A 375 -27.80 43.67 1.99
N THR A 376 -27.24 44.73 2.59
CA THR A 376 -27.21 46.09 2.03
C THR A 376 -26.04 46.32 1.08
N HIS A 377 -25.03 45.44 1.05
CA HIS A 377 -23.89 45.58 0.14
C HIS A 377 -24.29 45.27 -1.30
N GLU A 378 -23.77 46.03 -2.25
CA GLU A 378 -23.92 45.78 -3.68
C GLU A 378 -22.71 45.02 -4.22
N VAL A 379 -22.97 44.03 -5.07
CA VAL A 379 -21.91 43.26 -5.74
C VAL A 379 -22.09 43.28 -7.26
N GLY A 380 -20.99 43.51 -7.97
CA GLY A 380 -20.89 43.34 -9.42
C GLY A 380 -19.89 42.23 -9.75
N VAL A 381 -20.03 41.63 -10.95
CA VAL A 381 -19.16 40.55 -11.43
C VAL A 381 -18.71 40.87 -12.85
N VAL A 382 -17.39 40.82 -13.07
CA VAL A 382 -16.74 40.98 -14.37
C VAL A 382 -15.90 39.73 -14.65
N GLU A 383 -15.94 39.25 -15.89
CA GLU A 383 -15.09 38.16 -16.34
C GLU A 383 -13.89 38.67 -17.13
N PHE A 384 -12.80 37.94 -17.05
CA PHE A 384 -11.64 38.06 -17.91
C PHE A 384 -11.32 36.69 -18.51
N HIS A 385 -11.47 36.53 -19.83
CA HIS A 385 -11.55 35.21 -20.44
C HIS A 385 -10.71 35.06 -21.70
N ARG A 386 -10.63 36.11 -22.51
CA ARG A 386 -10.07 36.01 -23.86
C ARG A 386 -9.32 37.27 -24.31
N PRO A 387 -8.27 37.14 -25.13
CA PRO A 387 -7.44 38.26 -25.58
C PRO A 387 -8.07 39.09 -26.71
N ASP A 388 -9.07 38.54 -27.40
CA ASP A 388 -9.69 39.13 -28.59
C ASP A 388 -10.93 39.98 -28.32
N GLU A 389 -11.45 39.98 -27.08
CA GLU A 389 -12.60 40.77 -26.65
C GLU A 389 -12.33 41.42 -25.29
N PRO A 390 -12.85 42.64 -25.03
CA PRO A 390 -12.72 43.27 -23.73
C PRO A 390 -13.47 42.48 -22.63
N PRO A 391 -13.06 42.59 -21.36
CA PRO A 391 -13.75 41.97 -20.22
C PRO A 391 -15.25 42.28 -20.21
N ALA A 392 -16.10 41.27 -20.08
CA ALA A 392 -17.54 41.47 -19.99
C ALA A 392 -18.02 41.66 -18.54
N LEU A 393 -18.95 42.58 -18.36
CA LEU A 393 -19.73 42.69 -17.12
C LEU A 393 -20.77 41.57 -17.10
N LEU A 394 -20.57 40.56 -16.26
CA LEU A 394 -21.51 39.45 -16.07
C LEU A 394 -22.73 39.89 -15.25
N GLN A 395 -22.51 40.71 -14.22
CA GLN A 395 -23.57 41.22 -13.35
C GLN A 395 -23.23 42.65 -12.92
N ALA A 396 -24.13 43.59 -13.20
CA ALA A 396 -24.05 44.94 -12.64
C ALA A 396 -24.26 44.93 -11.12
N PHE A 397 -23.83 45.97 -10.43
CA PHE A 397 -24.02 46.10 -8.99
C PHE A 397 -25.46 45.81 -8.57
N THR A 398 -25.61 44.86 -7.64
CA THR A 398 -26.90 44.42 -7.12
C THR A 398 -26.79 44.01 -5.66
N THR A 399 -27.83 44.27 -4.87
CA THR A 399 -27.96 43.73 -3.51
C THR A 399 -28.50 42.29 -3.52
N TYR A 400 -29.08 41.84 -4.64
CA TYR A 400 -29.59 40.48 -4.80
C TYR A 400 -28.44 39.49 -5.09
N LYS A 401 -27.87 38.92 -4.02
CA LYS A 401 -26.69 38.05 -4.06
C LYS A 401 -26.81 36.88 -5.03
N ASN A 402 -27.99 36.27 -5.11
CA ASN A 402 -28.22 35.13 -5.99
C ASN A 402 -28.04 35.49 -7.47
N ALA A 403 -28.40 36.69 -7.93
CA ALA A 403 -28.14 37.09 -9.31
C ALA A 403 -26.64 37.14 -9.63
N ALA A 404 -25.80 37.60 -8.69
CA ALA A 404 -24.35 37.59 -8.87
C ALA A 404 -23.78 36.17 -8.89
N LYS A 405 -24.25 35.28 -7.99
CA LYS A 405 -23.83 33.87 -7.97
C LYS A 405 -24.28 33.11 -9.22
N GLU A 406 -25.51 33.32 -9.67
CA GLU A 406 -26.06 32.74 -10.90
C GLU A 406 -25.30 33.23 -12.14
N ALA A 407 -24.89 34.50 -12.18
CA ALA A 407 -24.08 35.02 -13.28
C ALA A 407 -22.69 34.36 -13.34
N ILE A 408 -22.07 34.10 -12.18
CA ILE A 408 -20.81 33.34 -12.08
C ILE A 408 -21.02 31.92 -12.60
N ASP A 409 -22.04 31.21 -12.10
CA ASP A 409 -22.32 29.82 -12.49
C ASP A 409 -22.65 29.71 -13.99
N HIS A 410 -23.47 30.62 -14.52
CA HIS A 410 -23.84 30.63 -15.93
C HIS A 410 -22.62 30.79 -16.84
N PHE A 411 -21.65 31.61 -16.44
CA PHE A 411 -20.41 31.79 -17.20
C PHE A 411 -19.45 30.61 -17.01
N SER A 412 -19.23 30.16 -15.77
CA SER A 412 -18.27 29.10 -15.44
C SER A 412 -18.62 27.75 -16.09
N TYR A 413 -19.92 27.42 -16.18
CA TYR A 413 -20.41 26.21 -16.86
C TYR A 413 -20.64 26.40 -18.38
N GLY A 414 -20.42 27.60 -18.90
CA GLY A 414 -20.54 27.93 -20.31
C GLY A 414 -19.40 27.38 -21.17
N LYS A 415 -19.47 27.62 -22.48
CA LYS A 415 -18.34 27.35 -23.39
C LYS A 415 -17.28 28.43 -23.22
N ILE A 416 -16.33 28.19 -22.32
CA ILE A 416 -15.17 29.08 -22.14
C ILE A 416 -14.11 28.77 -23.21
N TYR A 417 -13.51 29.82 -23.78
CA TYR A 417 -12.45 29.81 -24.77
C TYR A 417 -11.14 29.27 -24.15
N ARG A 418 -10.49 28.34 -24.84
CA ARG A 418 -9.42 27.52 -24.26
C ARG A 418 -8.07 27.62 -24.96
N ASP A 419 -7.94 28.49 -25.96
CA ASP A 419 -6.76 28.48 -26.84
C ASP A 419 -5.60 29.32 -26.32
N PHE A 420 -5.83 30.55 -25.83
CA PHE A 420 -4.76 31.45 -25.36
C PHE A 420 -5.26 32.39 -24.26
N SER A 421 -4.41 32.64 -23.26
CA SER A 421 -4.58 33.67 -22.22
C SER A 421 -3.65 34.85 -22.49
N SER A 422 -4.14 36.08 -22.36
CA SER A 422 -3.29 37.26 -22.23
C SER A 422 -3.07 37.57 -20.75
N CYS A 423 -1.81 37.67 -20.32
CA CYS A 423 -1.48 38.10 -18.98
C CYS A 423 -2.05 39.49 -18.68
N TRP A 424 -2.49 39.70 -17.44
CA TRP A 424 -2.74 41.02 -16.90
C TRP A 424 -1.42 41.79 -16.87
N ASP A 425 -1.29 42.87 -17.65
CA ASP A 425 -0.32 43.92 -17.34
C ASP A 425 -0.91 44.68 -16.15
N ALA A 426 -0.53 44.23 -14.94
CA ALA A 426 -0.84 44.85 -13.65
C ALA A 426 -0.12 46.19 -13.47
#